data_AF-A0A075FUH5-F1
#
_entry.id   AF-A0A075FUH5-F1
#
_cell.length_a   1.000
_cell.length_b   1.000
_cell.length_c   1.000
_cell.angle_alpha   90.00
_cell.angle_beta   90.00
_cell.angle_gamma   90.00
#
_symmetry.space_group_name_H-M   'P 1'
#
loop_
_entity.id
_entity.type
_entity.pdbx_description
1 polymer ?
#
loop_
_entity_poly.entity_id
_entity_poly.type
_entity_poly.pdbx_seq_one_letter_code
_entity_poly.pdbx_strand_id
1 'polypeptide(L)'
;MGVGGFPEGCIGAEDVILDYRIRQAGHRLWTDPEAVIWHRRRDLSRVKRQIRNYGMVRSLASHEHRELRAWSHVMVAMFPPIVIAGFAFFFWGVENGGLSSPWWDLSLGAVPMGWSRAGVLALPSLILLYNLIAWYGAATGSSPCRTPKTVFLSSIATFVLHWNYGMGVLRGWWRIFTGNSGLQIDDRVRD
;
A
#
# COMPACT_ATOMS: atom_id res chain seq x y z
N MET A 1 31.46 11.05 -17.64
CA MET A 1 30.24 11.33 -18.42
C MET A 1 29.13 11.68 -17.43
N GLY A 2 28.32 12.71 -17.70
CA GLY A 2 27.21 13.07 -16.82
C GLY A 2 26.14 11.99 -16.77
N VAL A 3 25.35 11.96 -15.70
CA VAL A 3 24.27 10.96 -15.46
C VAL A 3 23.07 11.16 -16.41
N GLY A 4 23.05 12.27 -17.15
CA GLY A 4 21.88 12.72 -17.91
C GLY A 4 20.79 13.27 -17.00
N GLY A 5 19.78 13.91 -17.58
CA GLY A 5 18.60 14.36 -16.86
C GLY A 5 17.59 13.22 -16.62
N PHE A 6 16.32 13.58 -16.48
CA PHE A 6 15.25 12.59 -16.38
C PHE A 6 15.18 11.71 -17.65
N PRO A 7 14.91 10.40 -17.52
CA PRO A 7 14.76 9.53 -18.67
C PRO A 7 13.54 9.91 -19.51
N GLU A 8 13.71 9.98 -20.83
CA GLU A 8 12.57 10.08 -21.76
C GLU A 8 11.63 8.89 -21.59
N GLY A 9 10.32 9.14 -21.67
CA GLY A 9 9.28 8.10 -21.57
C GLY A 9 9.05 7.50 -20.16
N CYS A 10 9.91 7.81 -19.18
CA CYS A 10 9.64 7.49 -17.78
C CYS A 10 8.66 8.53 -17.24
N ILE A 11 7.45 8.13 -16.83
CA ILE A 11 6.49 9.05 -16.22
C ILE A 11 6.09 8.49 -14.86
N GLY A 12 6.37 9.24 -13.79
CA GLY A 12 5.98 8.87 -12.43
C GLY A 12 6.94 7.95 -11.66
N ALA A 13 8.08 7.59 -12.26
CA ALA A 13 9.27 7.09 -11.54
C ALA A 13 10.56 7.79 -12.00
N GLU A 14 10.43 9.00 -12.57
CA GLU A 14 11.53 9.79 -13.11
C GLU A 14 12.62 10.02 -12.03
N ASP A 15 12.18 10.34 -10.82
CA ASP A 15 13.01 10.51 -9.62
C ASP A 15 13.72 9.20 -9.22
N VAL A 16 12.97 8.11 -9.14
CA VAL A 16 13.49 6.78 -8.76
C VAL A 16 14.56 6.30 -9.75
N ILE A 17 14.34 6.49 -11.05
CA ILE A 17 15.28 6.08 -12.09
C ILE A 17 16.49 7.01 -12.12
N LEU A 18 16.31 8.32 -11.92
CA LEU A 18 17.44 9.24 -11.80
C LEU A 18 18.33 8.89 -10.60
N ASP A 19 17.74 8.63 -9.43
CA ASP A 19 18.45 8.18 -8.23
C ASP A 19 19.19 6.85 -8.46
N TYR A 20 18.61 5.95 -9.25
CA TYR A 20 19.27 4.72 -9.67
C TYR A 20 20.50 5.02 -10.54
N ARG A 21 20.34 5.84 -11.58
CA ARG A 21 21.45 6.20 -12.50
C ARG A 21 22.58 6.93 -11.78
N ILE A 22 22.28 7.83 -10.86
CA ILE A 22 23.29 8.54 -10.05
C ILE A 22 24.13 7.54 -9.25
N ARG A 23 23.47 6.59 -8.58
CA ARG A 23 24.16 5.54 -7.81
C ARG A 23 24.93 4.58 -8.70
N GLN A 24 24.36 4.20 -9.84
CA GLN A 24 25.01 3.32 -10.82
C GLN A 24 26.28 3.95 -11.40
N ALA A 25 26.32 5.28 -11.54
CA ALA A 25 27.51 6.04 -11.93
C ALA A 25 28.57 6.18 -10.81
N GLY A 26 28.36 5.56 -9.65
CA GLY A 26 29.29 5.59 -8.52
C GLY A 26 29.16 6.82 -7.62
N HIS A 27 28.15 7.67 -7.84
CA HIS A 27 27.88 8.82 -6.98
C HIS A 27 27.05 8.44 -5.76
N ARG A 28 27.00 9.35 -4.78
CA ARG A 28 26.23 9.19 -3.55
C ARG A 28 25.08 10.19 -3.52
N LEU A 29 23.93 9.75 -3.01
CA LEU A 29 22.81 10.62 -2.70
C LEU A 29 22.97 11.11 -1.27
N TRP A 30 22.73 12.40 -1.07
CA TRP A 30 22.71 13.03 0.25
C TRP A 30 21.33 13.61 0.51
N THR A 31 20.83 13.42 1.73
CA THR A 31 19.52 13.92 2.16
C THR A 31 19.74 14.86 3.32
N ASP A 32 19.20 16.07 3.22
CA ASP A 32 19.19 17.06 4.30
C ASP A 32 17.95 16.85 5.17
N PRO A 33 18.09 16.43 6.45
CA PRO A 33 16.95 16.27 7.35
C PRO A 33 16.36 17.60 7.83
N GLU A 34 17.08 18.72 7.70
CA GLU A 34 16.64 20.05 8.14
C GLU A 34 15.95 20.84 7.01
N ALA A 35 15.98 20.34 5.78
CA ALA A 35 15.37 21.00 4.64
C ALA A 35 13.85 21.16 4.80
N VAL A 36 13.38 22.42 4.76
CA VAL A 36 11.96 22.76 4.83
C VAL A 36 11.38 22.91 3.43
N ILE A 37 10.45 22.02 3.07
CA ILE A 37 9.77 22.04 1.77
C ILE A 37 8.28 22.35 1.96
N TRP A 38 7.84 23.49 1.45
CA TRP A 38 6.42 23.86 1.44
C TRP A 38 5.67 23.05 0.40
N HIS A 39 4.70 22.25 0.84
CA HIS A 39 3.89 21.43 -0.05
C HIS A 39 2.40 21.80 0.02
N ARG A 40 1.69 21.72 -1.11
CA ARG A 40 0.24 21.85 -1.14
C ARG A 40 -0.41 20.50 -0.84
N ARG A 41 -1.40 20.48 0.05
CA ARG A 41 -2.18 19.26 0.31
C ARG A 41 -3.08 18.95 -0.89
N ARG A 42 -3.22 17.66 -1.19
CA ARG A 42 -4.12 17.16 -2.22
C ARG A 42 -5.32 16.51 -1.56
N ASP A 43 -6.47 16.61 -2.22
CA ASP A 43 -7.67 15.89 -1.81
C ASP A 43 -7.45 14.38 -1.87
N LEU A 44 -8.16 13.64 -1.02
CA LEU A 44 -7.99 12.20 -0.90
C LEU A 44 -8.17 11.47 -2.25
N SER A 45 -9.11 11.91 -3.10
CA SER A 45 -9.33 11.33 -4.44
C SER A 45 -8.08 11.44 -5.34
N ARG A 46 -7.40 12.58 -5.31
CA ARG A 46 -6.17 12.82 -6.08
C ARG A 46 -5.01 12.01 -5.51
N VAL A 47 -4.89 11.94 -4.18
CA VAL A 47 -3.87 11.13 -3.50
C VAL A 47 -4.07 9.64 -3.81
N LYS A 48 -5.31 9.13 -3.80
CA LYS A 48 -5.63 7.74 -4.20
C LYS A 48 -5.06 7.40 -5.57
N ARG A 49 -5.36 8.24 -6.58
CA ARG A 49 -4.87 8.05 -7.95
C ARG A 49 -3.35 8.12 -8.02
N GLN A 50 -2.74 9.08 -7.33
CA GLN A 50 -1.28 9.23 -7.28
C GLN A 50 -0.62 7.99 -6.70
N ILE A 51 -1.09 7.50 -5.55
CA ILE A 51 -0.51 6.34 -4.86
C ILE A 51 -0.68 5.06 -5.65
N ARG A 52 -1.82 4.89 -6.33
CA ARG A 52 -2.05 3.77 -7.25
C ARG A 52 -1.08 3.81 -8.43
N ASN A 53 -0.92 4.97 -9.05
CA ASN A 53 0.02 5.13 -10.16
C ASN A 53 1.46 4.87 -9.69
N TYR A 54 1.83 5.38 -8.52
CA TYR A 54 3.14 5.17 -7.92
C TYR A 54 3.42 3.66 -7.68
N GLY A 55 2.48 2.92 -7.10
CA GLY A 55 2.62 1.47 -6.93
C GLY A 55 2.84 0.73 -8.25
N MET A 56 2.12 1.13 -9.31
CA MET A 56 2.27 0.55 -10.65
C MET A 56 3.66 0.83 -11.24
N VAL A 57 4.08 2.09 -11.31
CA VAL A 57 5.37 2.43 -11.94
C VAL A 57 6.53 1.89 -11.12
N ARG A 58 6.43 1.92 -9.78
CA ARG A 58 7.44 1.30 -8.91
C ARG A 58 7.61 -0.19 -9.22
N SER A 59 6.52 -0.92 -9.44
CA SER A 59 6.59 -2.33 -9.85
C SER A 59 7.27 -2.53 -11.20
N LEU A 60 7.02 -1.64 -12.16
CA LEU A 60 7.62 -1.70 -13.50
C LEU A 60 9.12 -1.35 -13.46
N ALA A 61 9.49 -0.29 -12.72
CA ALA A 61 10.88 0.11 -12.50
C ALA A 61 11.68 -0.98 -11.78
N SER A 62 11.08 -1.64 -10.78
CA SER A 62 11.70 -2.79 -10.10
C SER A 62 11.80 -4.05 -10.98
N HIS A 63 10.99 -4.15 -12.04
CA HIS A 63 11.11 -5.21 -13.03
C HIS A 63 12.29 -4.96 -13.97
N GLU A 64 12.42 -3.73 -14.47
CA GLU A 64 13.53 -3.29 -15.32
C GLU A 64 14.87 -3.28 -14.59
N HIS A 65 14.91 -2.75 -13.36
CA HIS A 65 16.10 -2.71 -12.52
C HIS A 65 15.87 -3.48 -11.22
N ARG A 66 16.44 -4.69 -11.13
CA ARG A 66 16.26 -5.59 -9.97
C ARG A 66 16.75 -4.99 -8.65
N GLU A 67 17.75 -4.12 -8.70
CA GLU A 67 18.29 -3.41 -7.52
C GLU A 67 17.27 -2.48 -6.85
N LEU A 68 16.20 -2.09 -7.55
CA LEU A 68 15.12 -1.29 -7.00
C LEU A 68 14.06 -2.11 -6.25
N ARG A 69 14.18 -3.44 -6.23
CA ARG A 69 13.24 -4.31 -5.52
C ARG A 69 13.44 -4.19 -4.02
N ALA A 70 12.35 -3.97 -3.31
CA ALA A 70 12.30 -4.03 -1.85
C ALA A 70 11.16 -4.96 -1.42
N TRP A 71 11.41 -5.77 -0.38
CA TRP A 71 10.43 -6.70 0.17
C TRP A 71 9.17 -5.97 0.67
N SER A 72 9.33 -4.74 1.17
CA SER A 72 8.24 -3.90 1.66
C SER A 72 7.23 -3.56 0.55
N HIS A 73 7.67 -3.40 -0.70
CA HIS A 73 6.74 -3.15 -1.81
C HIS A 73 5.80 -4.35 -2.04
N VAL A 74 6.35 -5.57 -1.93
CA VAL A 74 5.59 -6.82 -2.05
C VAL A 74 4.62 -6.96 -0.88
N MET A 75 5.08 -6.66 0.34
CA MET A 75 4.23 -6.71 1.54
C MET A 75 3.00 -5.80 1.40
N VAL A 76 3.17 -4.54 0.97
CA VAL A 76 2.03 -3.63 0.75
C VAL A 76 1.17 -4.08 -0.45
N ALA A 77 1.78 -4.70 -1.46
CA ALA A 77 1.05 -5.27 -2.60
C ALA A 77 0.08 -6.40 -2.22
N MET A 78 0.37 -7.14 -1.14
CA MET A 78 -0.49 -8.19 -0.61
C MET A 78 -1.69 -7.67 0.17
N PHE A 79 -1.77 -6.35 0.42
CA PHE A 79 -2.87 -5.79 1.21
C PHE A 79 -4.26 -6.07 0.59
N PRO A 80 -4.54 -5.78 -0.71
CA PRO A 80 -5.84 -6.12 -1.31
C PRO A 80 -6.21 -7.62 -1.25
N PRO A 81 -5.36 -8.59 -1.67
CA PRO A 81 -5.73 -10.00 -1.61
C PRO A 81 -5.90 -10.51 -0.18
N ILE A 82 -5.12 -10.03 0.80
CA ILE A 82 -5.31 -10.37 2.22
C ILE A 82 -6.66 -9.90 2.73
N VAL A 83 -7.07 -8.67 2.40
CA VAL A 83 -8.39 -8.14 2.78
C VAL A 83 -9.50 -8.99 2.17
N ILE A 84 -9.41 -9.31 0.87
CA ILE A 84 -10.39 -10.15 0.18
C ILE A 84 -10.46 -11.55 0.82
N ALA A 85 -9.31 -12.16 1.08
CA ALA A 85 -9.23 -13.47 1.74
C ALA A 85 -9.80 -13.44 3.17
N GLY A 86 -9.59 -12.35 3.91
CA GLY A 86 -10.18 -12.16 5.24
C GLY A 86 -11.70 -12.12 5.20
N PHE A 87 -12.30 -11.41 4.24
CA PHE A 87 -13.75 -11.44 4.03
C PHE A 87 -14.25 -12.82 3.60
N ALA A 88 -13.58 -13.47 2.65
CA ALA A 88 -13.95 -14.82 2.21
C ALA A 88 -13.90 -15.83 3.37
N PHE A 89 -12.84 -15.79 4.19
CA PHE A 89 -12.68 -16.67 5.35
C PHE A 89 -13.71 -16.39 6.45
N PHE A 90 -14.09 -15.12 6.64
CA PHE A 90 -15.17 -14.73 7.53
C PHE A 90 -16.51 -15.34 7.10
N PHE A 91 -16.93 -15.14 5.84
CA PHE A 91 -18.20 -15.67 5.35
C PHE A 91 -18.22 -17.20 5.33
N TRP A 92 -17.12 -17.83 4.91
CA TRP A 92 -16.96 -19.28 5.02
C TRP A 92 -17.10 -19.75 6.48
N GLY A 93 -16.50 -19.04 7.43
CA GLY A 93 -16.63 -19.33 8.85
C GLY A 93 -18.08 -19.24 9.33
N VAL A 94 -18.84 -18.22 8.89
CA VAL A 94 -20.27 -18.07 9.21
C VAL A 94 -21.09 -19.24 8.65
N GLU A 95 -20.89 -19.59 7.39
CA GLU A 95 -21.60 -20.69 6.72
C GLU A 95 -21.32 -22.05 7.37
N ASN A 96 -20.13 -22.23 7.94
CA ASN A 96 -19.68 -23.47 8.59
C ASN A 96 -19.86 -23.47 10.13
N GLY A 97 -20.83 -22.70 10.63
CA GLY A 97 -21.22 -22.74 12.05
C GLY A 97 -20.21 -22.10 13.00
N GLY A 98 -19.38 -21.18 12.52
CA GLY A 98 -18.43 -20.43 13.35
C GLY A 98 -19.09 -19.50 14.37
N LEU A 99 -20.40 -19.24 14.25
CA LEU A 99 -21.21 -18.48 15.19
C LEU A 99 -22.32 -19.38 15.75
N SER A 100 -22.52 -19.34 17.07
CA SER A 100 -23.66 -19.92 17.74
C SER A 100 -24.88 -19.01 17.63
N SER A 101 -26.07 -19.53 17.97
CA SER A 101 -27.19 -18.66 18.33
C SER A 101 -27.27 -18.59 19.87
N PRO A 102 -27.22 -17.40 20.48
CA PRO A 102 -27.07 -16.11 19.83
C PRO A 102 -25.64 -15.85 19.33
N TRP A 103 -25.49 -15.08 18.26
CA TRP A 103 -24.23 -14.85 17.55
C TRP A 103 -23.15 -14.12 18.36
N TRP A 104 -23.53 -13.51 19.50
CA TRP A 104 -22.61 -12.88 20.43
C TRP A 104 -22.06 -13.81 21.51
N ASP A 105 -22.49 -15.08 21.57
CA ASP A 105 -21.89 -16.05 22.50
C ASP A 105 -20.50 -16.47 22.00
N LEU A 106 -19.49 -15.83 22.58
CA LEU A 106 -18.08 -16.06 22.26
C LEU A 106 -17.44 -17.20 23.06
N SER A 107 -18.20 -17.88 23.93
CA SER A 107 -17.67 -18.95 24.78
C SER A 107 -17.21 -20.17 23.96
N LEU A 108 -16.18 -20.87 24.47
CA LEU A 108 -15.71 -22.11 23.87
C LEU A 108 -16.69 -23.28 24.07
N GLY A 109 -17.66 -23.13 24.98
CA GLY A 109 -18.74 -24.10 25.20
C GLY A 109 -19.83 -24.03 24.12
N ALA A 110 -20.12 -22.84 23.59
CA ALA A 110 -21.11 -22.65 22.54
C ALA A 110 -20.59 -23.03 21.15
N VAL A 111 -19.37 -22.59 20.81
CA VAL A 111 -18.65 -23.02 19.61
C VAL A 111 -17.19 -23.29 19.98
N PRO A 112 -16.73 -24.56 19.93
CA PRO A 112 -15.33 -24.89 20.16
C PRO A 112 -14.39 -24.17 19.19
N MET A 113 -13.14 -23.97 19.60
CA MET A 113 -12.14 -23.36 18.71
C MET A 113 -11.79 -24.32 17.57
N GLY A 114 -12.28 -24.02 16.37
CA GLY A 114 -11.98 -24.71 15.12
C GLY A 114 -11.84 -23.72 13.97
N TRP A 115 -11.63 -24.22 12.75
CA TRP A 115 -11.40 -23.37 11.57
C TRP A 115 -12.56 -22.42 11.27
N SER A 116 -13.81 -22.87 11.40
CA SER A 116 -14.99 -22.00 11.19
C SER A 116 -15.04 -20.87 12.23
N ARG A 117 -14.73 -21.18 13.50
CA ARG A 117 -14.63 -20.19 14.58
C ARG A 117 -13.48 -19.21 14.35
N ALA A 118 -12.32 -19.69 13.92
CA ALA A 118 -11.20 -18.83 13.55
C ALA A 118 -11.57 -17.90 12.39
N GLY A 119 -12.33 -18.39 11.40
CA GLY A 119 -12.85 -17.61 10.27
C GLY A 119 -13.62 -16.38 10.71
N VAL A 120 -14.60 -16.55 11.60
CA VAL A 120 -15.47 -15.44 12.03
C VAL A 120 -14.76 -14.47 12.98
N LEU A 121 -13.73 -14.91 13.70
CA LEU A 121 -12.98 -14.05 14.63
C LEU A 121 -11.83 -13.31 13.94
N ALA A 122 -11.20 -13.91 12.92
CA ALA A 122 -10.01 -13.36 12.28
C ALA A 122 -10.24 -11.96 11.71
N LEU A 123 -11.29 -11.76 10.92
CA LEU A 123 -11.55 -10.48 10.27
C LEU A 123 -11.80 -9.34 11.28
N PRO A 124 -12.71 -9.46 12.27
CA PRO A 124 -12.87 -8.43 13.31
C PRO A 124 -11.59 -8.16 14.11
N SER A 125 -10.84 -9.20 14.48
CA SER A 125 -9.58 -9.04 15.19
C SER A 125 -8.53 -8.29 14.36
N LEU A 126 -8.40 -8.60 13.07
CA LEU A 126 -7.50 -7.89 12.16
C LEU A 126 -7.94 -6.43 11.93
N ILE A 127 -9.24 -6.15 11.81
CA ILE A 127 -9.77 -4.79 11.71
C ILE A 127 -9.42 -4.00 12.98
N LEU A 128 -9.65 -4.57 14.16
CA LEU A 128 -9.30 -3.93 15.43
C LEU A 128 -7.80 -3.64 15.51
N LEU A 129 -6.96 -4.64 15.25
CA LEU A 129 -5.50 -4.50 15.27
C LEU A 129 -5.03 -3.43 14.29
N TYR A 130 -5.55 -3.42 13.06
CA TYR A 130 -5.22 -2.44 12.04
C TYR A 130 -5.54 -1.01 12.49
N ASN A 131 -6.73 -0.81 13.08
CA ASN A 131 -7.14 0.49 13.61
C ASN A 131 -6.22 0.93 14.76
N LEU A 132 -5.91 0.04 15.71
CA LEU A 132 -5.02 0.35 16.83
C LEU A 132 -3.62 0.76 16.34
N ILE A 133 -3.05 0.06 15.37
CA ILE A 133 -1.75 0.39 14.78
C ILE A 133 -1.80 1.75 14.07
N ALA A 134 -2.82 1.99 13.24
CA ALA A 134 -2.96 3.25 12.51
C ALA A 134 -3.15 4.44 13.46
N TRP A 135 -4.00 4.28 14.48
CA TRP A 135 -4.23 5.31 15.49
C TRP A 135 -2.99 5.56 16.34
N TYR A 136 -2.29 4.51 16.75
CA TYR A 136 -1.03 4.66 17.48
C TYR A 136 -0.01 5.45 16.67
N GLY A 137 0.22 5.10 15.40
CA GLY A 137 1.15 5.82 14.53
C GLY A 137 0.73 7.28 14.29
N ALA A 138 -0.57 7.54 14.10
CA ALA A 138 -1.08 8.91 13.96
C ALA A 138 -1.00 9.72 15.26
N ALA A 139 -1.17 9.07 16.41
CA ALA A 139 -1.11 9.69 17.73
C ALA A 139 0.31 10.00 18.18
N THR A 140 1.31 9.21 17.77
CA THR A 140 2.73 9.43 18.11
C THR A 140 3.51 10.19 17.04
N GLY A 141 2.98 10.29 15.81
CA GLY A 141 3.63 10.99 14.71
C GLY A 141 3.77 12.50 14.90
N SER A 142 4.73 13.09 14.20
CA SER A 142 5.10 14.52 14.24
C SER A 142 4.16 15.45 13.44
N SER A 143 2.96 14.99 13.09
CA SER A 143 2.06 15.79 12.25
C SER A 143 1.63 17.09 12.95
N PRO A 144 1.84 18.27 12.35
CA PRO A 144 1.42 19.54 12.94
C PRO A 144 -0.11 19.71 12.97
N CYS A 145 -0.87 18.86 12.27
CA CYS A 145 -2.34 18.92 12.23
C CYS A 145 -3.00 17.80 13.03
N ARG A 146 -2.29 17.24 14.02
CA ARG A 146 -2.78 16.13 14.83
C ARG A 146 -3.90 16.58 15.77
N THR A 147 -5.08 16.03 15.55
CA THR A 147 -6.29 16.18 16.38
C THR A 147 -6.91 14.80 16.62
N PRO A 148 -7.79 14.61 17.62
CA PRO A 148 -8.50 13.34 17.82
C PRO A 148 -9.25 12.88 16.55
N LYS A 149 -9.86 13.82 15.83
CA LYS A 149 -10.54 13.54 14.56
C LYS A 149 -9.58 13.01 13.49
N THR A 150 -8.41 13.64 13.31
CA THR A 150 -7.44 13.18 12.31
C THR A 150 -6.79 11.86 12.70
N VAL A 151 -6.59 11.61 14.01
CA VAL A 151 -6.13 10.30 14.50
C VAL A 151 -7.16 9.23 14.18
N PHE A 152 -8.44 9.45 14.49
CA PHE A 152 -9.50 8.50 14.17
C PHE A 152 -9.59 8.23 12.66
N LEU A 153 -9.64 9.28 11.84
CA LEU A 153 -9.71 9.18 10.37
C LEU A 153 -8.43 8.60 9.73
N SER A 154 -7.32 8.52 10.46
CA SER A 154 -6.07 7.99 9.94
C SER A 154 -6.19 6.54 9.51
N SER A 155 -6.98 5.71 10.18
CA SER A 155 -7.15 4.31 9.79
C SER A 155 -7.85 4.19 8.43
N ILE A 156 -8.87 5.02 8.18
CA ILE A 156 -9.57 5.10 6.89
C ILE A 156 -8.61 5.58 5.80
N ALA A 157 -7.87 6.66 6.05
CA ALA A 157 -6.91 7.20 5.08
C ALA A 157 -5.81 6.16 4.78
N THR A 158 -5.25 5.54 5.81
CA THR A 158 -4.19 4.54 5.71
C THR A 158 -4.68 3.31 4.93
N PHE A 159 -5.90 2.84 5.19
CA PHE A 159 -6.52 1.73 4.46
C PHE A 159 -6.63 2.05 2.97
N VAL A 160 -7.14 3.24 2.67
CA VAL A 160 -7.27 3.75 1.30
C VAL A 160 -5.92 3.79 0.60
N LEU A 161 -4.86 4.24 1.26
CA LEU A 161 -3.51 4.34 0.68
C LEU A 161 -2.92 2.95 0.42
N HIS A 162 -2.99 2.03 1.39
CA HIS A 162 -2.50 0.65 1.25
C HIS A 162 -3.24 -0.08 0.12
N TRP A 163 -4.57 0.04 0.08
CA TRP A 163 -5.39 -0.54 -0.98
C TRP A 163 -4.98 -0.01 -2.36
N ASN A 164 -4.88 1.30 -2.51
CA ASN A 164 -4.56 1.90 -3.80
C ASN A 164 -3.12 1.58 -4.25
N TYR A 165 -2.15 1.62 -3.34
CA TYR A 165 -0.78 1.23 -3.64
C TYR A 165 -0.73 -0.22 -4.11
N GLY A 166 -1.35 -1.14 -3.36
CA GLY A 166 -1.35 -2.55 -3.68
C GLY A 166 -2.04 -2.86 -5.01
N MET A 167 -3.20 -2.25 -5.27
CA MET A 167 -3.85 -2.32 -6.59
C MET A 167 -2.95 -1.78 -7.72
N GLY A 168 -2.15 -0.76 -7.44
CA GLY A 168 -1.13 -0.25 -8.34
C GLY A 168 -0.08 -1.30 -8.68
N VAL A 169 0.52 -1.91 -7.67
CA VAL A 169 1.54 -2.96 -7.84
C VAL A 169 0.97 -4.17 -8.59
N LEU A 170 -0.21 -4.66 -8.20
CA LEU A 170 -0.88 -5.78 -8.88
C LEU A 170 -1.13 -5.48 -10.36
N ARG A 171 -1.53 -4.25 -10.68
CA ARG A 171 -1.66 -3.80 -12.08
C ARG A 171 -0.30 -3.77 -12.79
N GLY A 172 0.77 -3.39 -12.12
CA GLY A 172 2.13 -3.46 -12.63
C GLY A 172 2.56 -4.89 -12.95
N TRP A 173 2.30 -5.84 -12.05
CA TRP A 173 2.56 -7.27 -12.29
C TRP A 173 1.75 -7.82 -13.45
N TRP A 174 0.47 -7.46 -13.55
CA TRP A 174 -0.36 -7.84 -14.69
C TRP A 174 0.20 -7.32 -16.01
N ARG A 175 0.61 -6.05 -16.05
CA ARG A 175 1.27 -5.44 -17.21
C ARG A 175 2.54 -6.19 -17.62
N ILE A 176 3.40 -6.54 -16.67
CA ILE A 176 4.60 -7.35 -16.90
C ILE A 176 4.22 -8.72 -17.49
N PHE A 177 3.25 -9.39 -16.87
CA PHE A 177 2.78 -10.71 -17.30
C PHE A 177 2.22 -10.69 -18.72
N THR A 178 1.49 -9.64 -19.10
CA THR A 178 0.93 -9.44 -20.45
C THR A 178 1.93 -8.87 -21.48
N GLY A 179 3.19 -8.61 -21.09
CA GLY A 179 4.22 -8.06 -21.98
C GLY A 179 4.19 -6.55 -22.20
N ASN A 180 3.35 -5.79 -21.49
CA ASN A 180 3.29 -4.32 -21.56
C ASN A 180 4.03 -3.68 -20.38
N SER A 181 5.35 -3.88 -20.29
CA SER A 181 6.16 -3.45 -19.14
C SER A 181 6.71 -2.01 -19.21
N GLY A 182 6.24 -1.18 -20.15
CA GLY A 182 6.74 0.20 -20.31
C GLY A 182 6.44 1.10 -19.10
N LEU A 183 7.38 1.99 -18.74
CA LEU A 183 7.31 2.87 -17.56
C LEU A 183 6.31 4.04 -17.66
N GLN A 184 5.57 4.14 -18.76
CA GLN A 184 4.61 5.21 -18.98
C GLN A 184 3.27 4.93 -18.25
N ILE A 185 2.78 5.93 -17.50
CA ILE A 185 1.48 5.85 -16.76
C ILE A 185 0.28 6.08 -17.69
N ASP A 186 0.46 6.89 -18.73
CA ASP A 186 -0.59 7.39 -19.62
C ASP A 186 -0.01 7.51 -21.03
N ASP A 187 -0.76 7.16 -22.07
CA ASP A 187 -0.33 7.18 -23.48
C ASP A 187 -0.07 8.60 -24.02
N ARG A 188 -0.15 9.61 -23.16
CA ARG A 188 0.24 10.99 -23.47
C ARG A 188 1.75 11.04 -23.68
N VAL A 189 2.12 11.31 -24.93
CA VAL A 189 3.44 11.85 -25.27
C VAL A 189 3.55 13.22 -24.61
N ARG A 190 4.58 13.44 -23.78
CA ARG A 190 4.95 14.79 -23.36
C ARG A 190 5.92 15.29 -24.41
N ASP A 191 5.52 16.32 -25.13
CA ASP A 191 6.39 17.10 -26.02
C ASP A 191 7.51 17.79 -25.23
#